data_AF-A0A0R3QK93-F1
#
_entry.id   AF-A0A0R3QK93-F1
#
_cell.length_a   1.000
_cell.length_b   1.000
_cell.length_c   1.000
_cell.angle_alpha   90.00
_cell.angle_beta   90.00
_cell.angle_gamma   90.00
#
_symmetry.space_group_name_H-M   'P 1'
#
loop_
_entity.id
_entity.type
_entity.pdbx_description
1 polymer ?
#
loop_
_entity_poly.entity_id
_entity_poly.type
_entity_poly.pdbx_seq_one_letter_code
_entity_poly.pdbx_strand_id
1 'polypeptide(L)'
;MISSKLQMLIHITLISSSTTENCQRIMLATNSAHRGTISAKFPFYDDEAADLLAKLLTSKTDASKTQIFHILTQINNTQRQMIKTPYKIKYKKDLMIDLMNGLSDDYRDIILALMETPTKYDTLQLVKAINGTSISESVLIEILCLRTSMELSAIKNEYQIILGNKLENDIATRVSGDLKDILLIVIQKPIIATNDNSSSSTDMEKIKQEVKKILGEKKKIDKTAMKIIVGSLPTYQLNTLTVEYATIAGRQIEQDIEKYFNGPAKKALLALIQYARNSNSYFADLLNSSLKNPSETRDGDLIRLIISRSEIDLATISEAYMKSYKKKLIEDINKECNDFHATLWQLTKNSIQQSSAECLRFLSKPSDWFDENNPQISRKRIVHQIHLANPSGLAEKHLLISLAVNTDKNFGMSRTLD
;
A
#
# COMPACT_ATOMS: atom_id res chain seq x y z
N MET A 1 21.79 45.46 18.84
CA MET A 1 22.27 44.17 18.30
C MET A 1 21.26 43.11 18.69
N ILE A 2 20.37 42.76 17.77
CA ILE A 2 19.50 41.59 17.95
C ILE A 2 20.45 40.38 17.99
N SER A 3 20.41 39.60 19.08
CA SER A 3 21.26 38.43 19.25
C SER A 3 21.15 37.52 18.03
N SER A 4 22.28 37.01 17.53
CA SER A 4 22.37 36.08 16.40
C SER A 4 21.40 34.89 16.54
N LYS A 5 21.05 34.52 17.78
CA LYS A 5 20.01 33.52 18.11
C LYS A 5 18.60 33.92 17.71
N LEU A 6 18.21 35.18 17.93
CA LEU A 6 16.87 35.68 17.59
C LEU A 6 16.72 35.80 16.06
N GLN A 7 17.79 36.20 15.37
CA GLN A 7 17.83 36.25 13.92
C GLN A 7 17.72 34.86 13.29
N MET A 8 18.36 33.85 13.90
CA MET A 8 18.24 32.44 13.51
C MET A 8 16.82 31.90 13.76
N LEU A 9 16.21 32.18 14.91
CA LEU A 9 14.83 31.77 15.21
C LEU A 9 13.84 32.40 14.22
N ILE A 10 14.00 33.68 13.88
CA ILE A 10 13.15 34.38 12.92
C ILE A 10 13.30 33.77 11.53
N HIS A 11 14.53 33.46 11.09
CA HIS A 11 14.76 32.86 9.78
C HIS A 11 14.21 31.43 9.67
N ILE A 12 14.36 30.62 10.72
CA ILE A 12 13.75 29.27 10.81
C ILE A 12 12.23 29.37 10.84
N THR A 13 11.67 30.34 11.57
CA THR A 13 10.22 30.56 11.63
C THR A 13 9.67 30.97 10.26
N LEU A 14 10.36 31.84 9.53
CA LEU A 14 9.98 32.24 8.17
C LEU A 14 10.09 31.07 7.18
N ILE A 15 11.16 30.28 7.23
CA ILE A 15 11.30 29.07 6.40
C ILE A 15 10.21 28.06 6.76
N SER A 16 9.91 27.85 8.03
CA SER A 16 8.83 26.97 8.49
C SER A 16 7.47 27.45 7.99
N SER A 17 7.18 28.77 8.01
CA SER A 17 5.91 29.32 7.51
C SER A 17 5.74 29.15 6.00
N SER A 18 6.78 29.43 5.21
CA SER A 18 6.76 29.25 3.75
C SER A 18 6.73 27.78 3.31
N THR A 19 7.42 26.89 4.04
CA THR A 19 7.30 25.44 3.84
C THR A 19 5.95 24.92 4.29
N THR A 20 5.34 25.49 5.33
CA THR A 20 3.99 25.14 5.78
C THR A 20 2.93 25.56 4.76
N GLU A 21 3.03 26.75 4.16
CA GLU A 21 2.14 27.18 3.06
C GLU A 21 2.34 26.34 1.79
N ASN A 22 3.59 26.02 1.43
CA ASN A 22 3.88 25.16 0.28
C ASN A 22 3.45 23.71 0.53
N CYS A 23 3.64 23.18 1.74
CA CYS A 23 3.11 21.89 2.16
C CYS A 23 1.58 21.93 2.21
N GLN A 24 0.93 23.01 2.66
CA GLN A 24 -0.53 23.14 2.56
C GLN A 24 -0.99 23.13 1.11
N ARG A 25 -0.33 23.87 0.22
CA ARG A 25 -0.63 23.86 -1.22
C ARG A 25 -0.40 22.50 -1.86
N ILE A 26 0.69 21.82 -1.53
CA ILE A 26 1.00 20.48 -2.03
C ILE A 26 -0.01 19.47 -1.46
N MET A 27 -0.35 19.53 -0.18
CA MET A 27 -1.30 18.64 0.50
C MET A 27 -2.76 18.85 0.05
N LEU A 28 -3.13 20.10 -0.26
CA LEU A 28 -4.42 20.44 -0.87
C LEU A 28 -4.45 20.08 -2.38
N ALA A 29 -3.29 20.05 -3.05
CA ALA A 29 -3.15 19.67 -4.45
C ALA A 29 -2.94 18.16 -4.66
N THR A 30 -2.52 17.40 -3.64
CA THR A 30 -2.42 15.93 -3.69
C THR A 30 -3.81 15.31 -3.55
N ASN A 31 -4.52 15.34 -4.67
CA ASN A 31 -5.33 14.26 -5.23
C ASN A 31 -6.39 13.62 -4.32
N SER A 32 -7.62 14.09 -4.46
CA SER A 32 -8.87 13.55 -3.90
C SER A 32 -9.25 12.12 -4.36
N ALA A 33 -8.32 11.29 -4.81
CA ALA A 33 -8.63 10.03 -5.51
C ALA A 33 -8.25 8.74 -4.76
N HIS A 34 -7.23 8.75 -3.89
CA HIS A 34 -6.73 7.55 -3.20
C HIS A 34 -6.26 7.93 -1.79
N ARG A 35 -7.09 7.66 -0.78
CA ARG A 35 -6.80 8.04 0.63
C ARG A 35 -6.70 6.82 1.52
N GLY A 36 -5.53 6.61 2.13
CA GLY A 36 -5.34 5.63 3.19
C GLY A 36 -6.05 6.03 4.49
N THR A 37 -6.28 5.05 5.37
CA THR A 37 -6.74 5.24 6.75
C THR A 37 -5.60 5.27 7.76
N ILE A 38 -4.40 4.80 7.39
CA ILE A 38 -3.17 5.00 8.17
C ILE A 38 -2.26 5.95 7.40
N SER A 39 -1.69 6.92 8.13
CA SER A 39 -0.61 7.77 7.65
C SER A 39 0.56 7.75 8.64
N ALA A 40 1.72 8.29 8.22
CA ALA A 40 2.82 8.51 9.14
C ALA A 40 2.38 9.42 10.30
N LYS A 41 2.67 9.00 11.53
CA LYS A 41 2.37 9.77 12.75
C LYS A 41 3.48 10.78 13.03
N PHE A 42 3.12 12.00 13.41
CA PHE A 42 4.08 13.04 13.79
C PHE A 42 3.66 13.78 15.06
N PRO A 43 4.55 13.93 16.07
CA PRO A 43 5.88 13.31 16.16
C PRO A 43 5.81 11.79 16.35
N PHE A 44 6.89 11.08 16.00
CA PHE A 44 7.05 9.66 16.25
C PHE A 44 8.44 9.37 16.82
N TYR A 45 8.47 8.66 17.95
CA TYR A 45 9.67 8.25 18.66
C TYR A 45 9.72 6.73 18.70
N ASP A 46 10.58 6.14 17.86
CA ASP A 46 10.75 4.70 17.69
C ASP A 46 11.31 4.02 18.95
N ASP A 47 12.23 4.67 19.67
CA ASP A 47 12.76 4.21 20.96
C ASP A 47 11.65 4.05 22.02
N GLU A 48 10.77 5.06 22.17
CA GLU A 48 9.67 5.03 23.12
C GLU A 48 8.61 3.98 22.75
N ALA A 49 8.31 3.86 21.46
CA ALA A 49 7.41 2.85 20.95
C ALA A 49 7.96 1.43 21.21
N ALA A 50 9.27 1.22 21.04
CA ALA A 50 9.93 -0.05 21.36
C ALA A 50 9.82 -0.40 22.85
N ASP A 51 10.03 0.58 23.74
CA ASP A 51 9.91 0.40 25.18
C ASP A 51 8.48 0.05 25.62
N LEU A 52 7.51 0.76 25.06
CA LEU A 52 6.11 0.51 25.34
C LEU A 52 5.70 -0.89 24.90
N LEU A 53 6.09 -1.31 23.68
CA LEU A 53 5.81 -2.66 23.19
C LEU A 53 6.45 -3.75 24.07
N ALA A 54 7.70 -3.57 24.49
CA ALA A 54 8.38 -4.53 25.38
C ALA A 54 7.66 -4.68 26.73
N LYS A 55 7.23 -3.55 27.31
CA LYS A 55 6.44 -3.54 28.56
C LYS A 55 5.11 -4.27 28.39
N LEU A 56 4.39 -4.02 27.30
CA LEU A 56 3.09 -4.64 27.03
C LEU A 56 3.21 -6.15 26.79
N LEU A 57 4.21 -6.57 26.03
CA LEU A 57 4.48 -7.99 25.74
C LEU A 57 4.84 -8.80 26.99
N THR A 58 5.40 -8.16 28.02
CA THR A 58 5.70 -8.81 29.30
C THR A 58 4.43 -9.08 30.11
N SER A 59 3.46 -8.17 30.07
CA SER A 59 2.24 -8.24 30.90
C SER A 59 1.19 -9.26 30.41
N LYS A 60 1.15 -9.57 29.11
CA LYS A 60 0.30 -10.61 28.49
C LYS A 60 -1.21 -10.55 28.82
N THR A 61 -1.74 -9.39 29.23
CA THR A 61 -3.18 -9.20 29.48
C THR A 61 -3.93 -8.85 28.20
N ASP A 62 -5.26 -9.07 28.14
CA ASP A 62 -6.07 -8.67 26.98
C ASP A 62 -6.08 -7.15 26.76
N ALA A 63 -5.99 -6.37 27.83
CA ALA A 63 -5.79 -4.92 27.75
C ALA A 63 -4.46 -4.58 27.06
N SER A 64 -3.39 -5.32 27.37
CA SER A 64 -2.08 -5.13 26.76
C SER A 64 -2.07 -5.53 25.28
N LYS A 65 -2.75 -6.62 24.90
CA LYS A 65 -2.95 -7.02 23.49
C LYS A 65 -3.64 -5.91 22.71
N THR A 66 -4.72 -5.37 23.27
CA THR A 66 -5.48 -4.25 22.67
C THR A 66 -4.59 -3.02 22.48
N GLN A 67 -3.75 -2.70 23.46
CA GLN A 67 -2.80 -1.58 23.38
C GLN A 67 -1.69 -1.81 22.35
N ILE A 68 -1.18 -3.04 22.21
CA ILE A 68 -0.21 -3.38 21.16
C ILE A 68 -0.81 -3.09 19.79
N PHE A 69 -2.02 -3.58 19.52
CA PHE A 69 -2.70 -3.30 18.26
C PHE A 69 -3.01 -1.82 18.05
N HIS A 70 -3.39 -1.11 19.11
CA HIS A 70 -3.58 0.33 19.05
C HIS A 70 -2.29 1.05 18.63
N ILE A 71 -1.12 0.66 19.14
CA ILE A 71 0.15 1.26 18.71
C ILE A 71 0.41 0.96 17.24
N LEU A 72 0.30 -0.32 16.83
CA LEU A 72 0.66 -0.76 15.48
C LEU A 72 -0.29 -0.22 14.39
N THR A 73 -1.55 0.02 14.71
CA THR A 73 -2.55 0.53 13.76
C THR A 73 -2.59 2.06 13.65
N GLN A 74 -1.79 2.78 14.45
CA GLN A 74 -1.73 4.25 14.48
C GLN A 74 -0.48 4.82 13.80
N ILE A 75 0.39 3.97 13.26
CA ILE A 75 1.64 4.34 12.60
C ILE A 75 1.76 3.57 11.30
N ASN A 76 2.42 4.14 10.29
CA ASN A 76 2.57 3.50 8.98
C ASN A 76 3.62 2.36 9.01
N ASN A 77 3.71 1.57 7.94
CA ASN A 77 4.60 0.42 7.89
C ASN A 77 6.07 0.84 8.06
N THR A 78 6.49 1.95 7.46
CA THR A 78 7.84 2.50 7.62
C THR A 78 8.17 2.72 9.10
N GLN A 79 7.28 3.34 9.85
CA GLN A 79 7.43 3.54 11.29
C GLN A 79 7.44 2.21 12.06
N ARG A 80 6.60 1.24 11.67
CA ARG A 80 6.66 -0.13 12.24
C ARG A 80 8.01 -0.80 11.99
N GLN A 81 8.64 -0.60 10.83
CA GLN A 81 10.01 -1.08 10.57
C GLN A 81 11.04 -0.38 11.45
N MET A 82 10.89 0.94 11.66
CA MET A 82 11.83 1.73 12.48
C MET A 82 11.92 1.21 13.92
N ILE A 83 10.81 0.74 14.50
CA ILE A 83 10.80 0.18 15.88
C ILE A 83 11.69 -1.06 16.02
N LYS A 84 11.89 -1.85 14.95
CA LYS A 84 12.62 -3.12 15.02
C LYS A 84 14.08 -2.93 15.47
N THR A 85 14.75 -1.88 15.00
CA THR A 85 16.16 -1.59 15.33
C THR A 85 16.38 -1.25 16.81
N PRO A 86 15.74 -0.23 17.40
CA PRO A 86 15.92 0.09 18.82
C PRO A 86 15.44 -1.04 19.73
N TYR A 87 14.37 -1.76 19.37
CA TYR A 87 13.95 -2.95 20.11
C TYR A 87 15.06 -4.01 20.16
N LYS A 88 15.67 -4.33 19.02
CA LYS A 88 16.78 -5.29 18.93
C LYS A 88 18.01 -4.82 19.69
N ILE A 89 18.36 -3.54 19.63
CA ILE A 89 19.53 -2.99 20.33
C ILE A 89 19.35 -3.06 21.84
N LYS A 90 18.18 -2.64 22.35
CA LYS A 90 17.92 -2.49 23.78
C LYS A 90 17.57 -3.80 24.47
N TYR A 91 16.69 -4.60 23.86
CA TYR A 91 16.19 -5.85 24.46
C TYR A 91 16.93 -7.10 23.99
N LYS A 92 17.80 -7.00 22.98
CA LYS A 92 18.52 -8.13 22.37
C LYS A 92 17.59 -9.24 21.87
N LYS A 93 16.36 -8.87 21.51
CA LYS A 93 15.31 -9.76 21.00
C LYS A 93 14.82 -9.27 19.64
N ASP A 94 14.17 -10.15 18.90
CA ASP A 94 13.51 -9.80 17.65
C ASP A 94 12.04 -9.44 17.93
N LEU A 95 11.63 -8.23 17.54
CA LEU A 95 10.27 -7.73 17.80
C LEU A 95 9.20 -8.59 17.11
N MET A 96 9.46 -9.12 15.91
CA MET A 96 8.50 -9.97 15.22
C MET A 96 8.30 -11.27 15.98
N ILE A 97 9.39 -11.90 16.40
CA ILE A 97 9.34 -13.15 17.17
C ILE A 97 8.61 -12.92 18.50
N ASP A 98 8.92 -11.84 19.22
CA ASP A 98 8.26 -11.54 20.48
C ASP A 98 6.77 -11.22 20.30
N LEU A 99 6.36 -10.52 19.24
CA LEU A 99 4.95 -10.28 18.93
C LEU A 99 4.21 -11.59 18.60
N MET A 100 4.82 -12.47 17.80
CA MET A 100 4.23 -13.77 17.44
C MET A 100 4.10 -14.72 18.64
N ASN A 101 5.03 -14.65 19.60
CA ASN A 101 5.01 -15.49 20.80
C ASN A 101 4.21 -14.88 21.96
N GLY A 102 4.11 -13.54 22.00
CA GLY A 102 3.44 -12.79 23.05
C GLY A 102 1.93 -12.66 22.85
N LEU A 103 1.44 -12.93 21.64
CA LEU A 103 0.03 -12.90 21.26
C LEU A 103 -0.46 -14.33 20.98
N SER A 104 -1.78 -14.57 21.07
CA SER A 104 -2.35 -15.88 20.73
C SER A 104 -2.18 -16.19 19.24
N ASP A 105 -2.18 -17.49 18.91
CA ASP A 105 -1.96 -17.99 17.54
C ASP A 105 -2.92 -17.36 16.51
N ASP A 106 -4.13 -17.12 16.96
CA ASP A 106 -5.16 -16.31 16.33
C ASP A 106 -4.64 -15.01 15.68
N TYR A 107 -3.80 -14.24 16.38
CA TYR A 107 -3.35 -12.93 15.91
C TYR A 107 -2.17 -12.97 14.94
N ARG A 108 -1.61 -14.15 14.66
CA ARG A 108 -0.37 -14.28 13.89
C ARG A 108 -0.48 -13.70 12.49
N ASP A 109 -1.60 -13.96 11.80
CA ASP A 109 -1.80 -13.46 10.43
C ASP A 109 -1.93 -11.93 10.39
N ILE A 110 -2.58 -11.31 11.39
CA ILE A 110 -2.68 -9.85 11.51
C ILE A 110 -1.31 -9.22 11.80
N ILE A 111 -0.54 -9.80 12.72
CA ILE A 111 0.79 -9.29 13.07
C ILE A 111 1.75 -9.41 11.89
N LEU A 112 1.73 -10.55 11.20
CA LEU A 112 2.51 -10.76 9.98
C LEU A 112 2.17 -9.70 8.93
N ALA A 113 0.87 -9.48 8.70
CA ALA A 113 0.38 -8.48 7.74
C ALA A 113 0.75 -7.04 8.11
N LEU A 114 0.64 -6.66 9.40
CA LEU A 114 1.00 -5.32 9.85
C LEU A 114 2.50 -5.08 9.74
N MET A 115 3.31 -6.00 10.24
CA MET A 115 4.70 -5.72 10.56
C MET A 115 5.71 -6.13 9.48
N GLU A 116 5.35 -6.97 8.53
CA GLU A 116 6.19 -7.20 7.35
C GLU A 116 6.07 -6.03 6.37
N THR A 117 7.09 -5.79 5.56
CA THR A 117 6.97 -4.81 4.47
C THR A 117 5.89 -5.26 3.48
N PRO A 118 5.19 -4.35 2.77
CA PRO A 118 4.15 -4.74 1.82
C PRO A 118 4.63 -5.79 0.80
N THR A 119 5.82 -5.59 0.23
CA THR A 119 6.46 -6.54 -0.71
C THR A 119 6.69 -7.92 -0.08
N LYS A 120 7.24 -7.97 1.14
CA LYS A 120 7.53 -9.24 1.79
C LYS A 120 6.26 -9.96 2.21
N TYR A 121 5.26 -9.22 2.70
CA TYR A 121 3.96 -9.80 3.03
C TYR A 121 3.27 -10.39 1.80
N ASP A 122 3.18 -9.67 0.68
CA ASP A 122 2.65 -10.20 -0.59
C ASP A 122 3.39 -11.45 -1.03
N THR A 123 4.72 -11.43 -0.94
CA THR A 123 5.56 -12.59 -1.27
C THR A 123 5.23 -13.80 -0.38
N LEU A 124 5.11 -13.62 0.93
CA LEU A 124 4.75 -14.70 1.86
C LEU A 124 3.33 -15.23 1.57
N GLN A 125 2.38 -14.36 1.20
CA GLN A 125 1.04 -14.79 0.79
C GLN A 125 1.07 -15.61 -0.50
N LEU A 126 1.90 -15.25 -1.49
CA LEU A 126 2.10 -16.04 -2.69
C LEU A 126 2.75 -17.40 -2.38
N VAL A 127 3.77 -17.43 -1.53
CA VAL A 127 4.41 -18.68 -1.08
C VAL A 127 3.37 -19.59 -0.42
N LYS A 128 2.56 -19.06 0.51
CA LYS A 128 1.46 -19.81 1.17
C LYS A 128 0.44 -20.30 0.14
N ALA A 129 0.06 -19.46 -0.82
CA ALA A 129 -0.93 -19.79 -1.85
C ALA A 129 -0.46 -20.86 -2.85
N ILE A 130 0.84 -20.92 -3.15
CA ILE A 130 1.42 -21.89 -4.11
C ILE A 130 1.77 -23.21 -3.41
N ASN A 131 2.32 -23.14 -2.19
CA ASN A 131 2.83 -24.29 -1.45
C ASN A 131 1.85 -24.90 -0.45
N GLY A 132 0.64 -24.34 -0.32
CA GLY A 132 -0.44 -24.92 0.45
C GLY A 132 -0.88 -26.30 -0.04
N THR A 133 -1.69 -26.98 0.76
CA THR A 133 -2.30 -28.30 0.42
C THR A 133 -3.09 -28.25 -0.88
N SER A 134 -3.75 -27.12 -1.13
CA SER A 134 -4.35 -26.74 -2.41
C SER A 134 -3.88 -25.35 -2.81
N ILE A 135 -3.77 -25.12 -4.12
CA ILE A 135 -3.42 -23.79 -4.65
C ILE A 135 -4.56 -22.83 -4.35
N SER A 136 -4.23 -21.66 -3.80
CA SER A 136 -5.22 -20.61 -3.55
C SER A 136 -5.28 -19.65 -4.72
N GLU A 137 -6.07 -19.96 -5.76
CA GLU A 137 -6.09 -19.16 -6.98
C GLU A 137 -6.62 -17.73 -6.77
N SER A 138 -7.50 -17.52 -5.79
CA SER A 138 -7.99 -16.18 -5.43
C SER A 138 -6.85 -15.25 -4.99
N VAL A 139 -5.93 -15.74 -4.16
CA VAL A 139 -4.77 -14.99 -3.67
C VAL A 139 -3.80 -14.68 -4.81
N LEU A 140 -3.57 -15.66 -5.69
CA LEU A 140 -2.74 -15.45 -6.88
C LEU A 140 -3.32 -14.36 -7.78
N ILE A 141 -4.64 -14.39 -8.03
CA ILE A 141 -5.33 -13.38 -8.84
C ILE A 141 -5.24 -12.02 -8.18
N GLU A 142 -5.55 -11.90 -6.88
CA GLU A 142 -5.53 -10.63 -6.18
C GLU A 142 -4.14 -9.98 -6.19
N ILE A 143 -3.08 -10.73 -5.90
CA ILE A 143 -1.73 -10.16 -5.81
C ILE A 143 -1.15 -9.93 -7.20
N LEU A 144 -1.19 -10.93 -8.09
CA LEU A 144 -0.50 -10.83 -9.36
C LEU A 144 -1.20 -9.90 -10.35
N CYS A 145 -2.54 -9.86 -10.36
CA CYS A 145 -3.29 -9.03 -11.29
C CYS A 145 -3.44 -7.57 -10.85
N LEU A 146 -3.23 -7.25 -9.56
CA LEU A 146 -3.59 -5.93 -9.00
C LEU A 146 -2.39 -5.16 -8.43
N ARG A 147 -1.18 -5.64 -8.60
CA ARG A 147 0.06 -4.94 -8.21
C ARG A 147 0.67 -4.20 -9.38
N THR A 148 1.30 -3.08 -9.07
CA THR A 148 2.04 -2.24 -10.03
C THR A 148 3.24 -2.98 -10.61
N SER A 149 3.74 -2.49 -11.74
CA SER A 149 4.98 -3.00 -12.33
C SER A 149 6.16 -3.00 -11.36
N MET A 150 6.29 -1.94 -10.56
CA MET A 150 7.33 -1.81 -9.55
C MET A 150 7.14 -2.80 -8.41
N GLU A 151 5.92 -2.93 -7.88
CA GLU A 151 5.60 -3.89 -6.82
C GLU A 151 5.82 -5.33 -7.28
N LEU A 152 5.35 -5.71 -8.48
CA LEU A 152 5.55 -7.05 -9.03
C LEU A 152 7.03 -7.37 -9.23
N SER A 153 7.85 -6.39 -9.66
CA SER A 153 9.29 -6.60 -9.76
C SER A 153 9.93 -6.82 -8.39
N ALA A 154 9.50 -6.06 -7.37
CA ALA A 154 9.99 -6.23 -6.01
C ALA A 154 9.58 -7.60 -5.43
N ILE A 155 8.33 -8.02 -5.65
CA ILE A 155 7.80 -9.34 -5.25
C ILE A 155 8.60 -10.46 -5.89
N LYS A 156 8.91 -10.39 -7.19
CA LYS A 156 9.73 -11.41 -7.87
C LYS A 156 11.11 -11.58 -7.24
N ASN A 157 11.77 -10.46 -6.95
CA ASN A 157 13.09 -10.47 -6.33
C ASN A 157 13.02 -11.06 -4.90
N GLU A 158 12.07 -10.61 -4.09
CA GLU A 158 11.86 -11.11 -2.73
C GLU A 158 11.50 -12.61 -2.73
N TYR A 159 10.65 -13.05 -3.66
CA TYR A 159 10.29 -14.45 -3.83
C TYR A 159 11.51 -15.33 -4.12
N GLN A 160 12.39 -14.86 -5.02
CA GLN A 160 13.64 -15.55 -5.34
C GLN A 160 14.60 -15.58 -4.14
N ILE A 161 14.66 -14.51 -3.34
CA ILE A 161 15.45 -14.49 -2.10
C ILE A 161 14.92 -15.52 -1.09
N ILE A 162 13.60 -15.63 -0.92
CA ILE A 162 12.97 -16.50 0.07
C ILE A 162 13.01 -17.98 -0.33
N LEU A 163 12.69 -18.31 -1.58
CA LEU A 163 12.58 -19.71 -2.03
C LEU A 163 13.77 -20.22 -2.85
N GLY A 164 14.65 -19.34 -3.32
CA GLY A 164 15.72 -19.72 -4.25
C GLY A 164 15.24 -20.09 -5.66
N ASN A 165 13.93 -19.98 -5.95
CA ASN A 165 13.35 -20.21 -7.28
C ASN A 165 12.63 -18.97 -7.79
N LYS A 166 12.46 -18.87 -9.11
CA LYS A 166 11.68 -17.80 -9.73
C LYS A 166 10.19 -18.06 -9.56
N LEU A 167 9.43 -17.01 -9.23
CA LEU A 167 7.97 -17.06 -9.11
C LEU A 167 7.32 -17.61 -10.40
N GLU A 168 7.82 -17.21 -11.56
CA GLU A 168 7.32 -17.67 -12.86
C GLU A 168 7.44 -19.19 -13.03
N ASN A 169 8.53 -19.78 -12.52
CA ASN A 169 8.75 -21.23 -12.62
C ASN A 169 7.74 -22.00 -11.77
N ASP A 170 7.50 -21.53 -10.54
CA ASP A 170 6.53 -22.15 -9.65
C ASP A 170 5.10 -22.00 -10.19
N ILE A 171 4.74 -20.83 -10.74
CA ILE A 171 3.44 -20.66 -11.42
C ILE A 171 3.33 -21.60 -12.63
N ALA A 172 4.37 -21.70 -13.44
CA ALA A 172 4.35 -22.53 -14.65
C ALA A 172 4.20 -24.02 -14.36
N THR A 173 4.72 -24.49 -13.22
CA THR A 173 4.72 -25.90 -12.82
C THR A 173 3.52 -26.28 -11.96
N ARG A 174 3.05 -25.38 -11.09
CA ARG A 174 1.99 -25.66 -10.12
C ARG A 174 0.60 -25.28 -10.62
N VAL A 175 0.46 -24.16 -11.34
CA VAL A 175 -0.84 -23.68 -11.86
C VAL A 175 -1.12 -24.31 -13.21
N SER A 176 -2.38 -24.61 -13.52
CA SER A 176 -2.77 -25.25 -14.77
C SER A 176 -3.81 -24.45 -15.57
N GLY A 177 -3.99 -24.84 -16.84
CA GLY A 177 -5.03 -24.30 -17.71
C GLY A 177 -4.91 -22.81 -18.03
N ASP A 178 -6.04 -22.21 -18.41
CA ASP A 178 -6.14 -20.82 -18.84
C ASP A 178 -5.65 -19.83 -17.77
N LEU A 179 -5.77 -20.17 -16.47
CA LEU A 179 -5.28 -19.31 -15.38
C LEU A 179 -3.76 -19.18 -15.42
N LYS A 180 -3.02 -20.30 -15.59
CA LYS A 180 -1.56 -20.27 -15.68
C LYS A 180 -1.12 -19.30 -16.77
N ASP A 181 -1.70 -19.41 -17.95
CA ASP A 181 -1.33 -18.56 -19.09
C ASP A 181 -1.55 -17.08 -18.76
N ILE A 182 -2.70 -16.73 -18.18
CA ILE A 182 -3.02 -15.35 -17.79
C ILE A 182 -2.02 -14.82 -16.76
N LEU A 183 -1.74 -15.58 -15.69
CA LEU A 183 -0.82 -15.13 -14.65
C LEU A 183 0.60 -14.93 -15.19
N LEU A 184 1.10 -15.84 -16.04
CA LEU A 184 2.41 -15.70 -16.66
C LEU A 184 2.50 -14.47 -17.58
N ILE A 185 1.43 -14.17 -18.33
CA ILE A 185 1.35 -12.96 -19.16
C ILE A 185 1.45 -11.71 -18.27
N VAL A 186 0.67 -11.65 -17.19
CA VAL A 186 0.64 -10.51 -16.27
C VAL A 186 1.99 -10.29 -15.57
N ILE A 187 2.65 -11.36 -15.13
CA ILE A 187 3.97 -11.27 -14.48
C ILE A 187 5.05 -10.73 -15.44
N GLN A 188 4.95 -11.08 -16.72
CA GLN A 188 5.89 -10.63 -17.76
C GLN A 188 5.60 -9.21 -18.23
N LYS A 189 4.32 -8.83 -18.31
CA LYS A 189 3.86 -7.52 -18.77
C LYS A 189 2.91 -6.91 -17.74
N PRO A 190 3.44 -6.33 -16.65
CA PRO A 190 2.61 -5.71 -15.63
C PRO A 190 1.68 -4.63 -16.20
N ILE A 191 0.40 -4.74 -15.85
CA ILE A 191 -0.69 -3.95 -16.41
C ILE A 191 -0.76 -2.54 -15.80
N ILE A 192 -0.42 -2.40 -14.51
CA ILE A 192 -0.51 -1.13 -13.79
C ILE A 192 0.84 -0.43 -13.88
N ALA A 193 0.96 0.51 -14.83
CA ALA A 193 2.15 1.34 -15.00
C ALA A 193 2.17 2.51 -14.01
N THR A 194 3.35 2.86 -13.50
CA THR A 194 3.51 3.88 -12.44
C THR A 194 3.70 5.30 -12.97
N ASN A 195 3.83 5.46 -14.28
CA ASN A 195 3.98 6.75 -14.94
C ASN A 195 2.74 7.01 -15.80
N ASP A 196 1.73 7.63 -15.20
CA ASP A 196 0.67 8.33 -15.91
C ASP A 196 1.24 9.60 -16.56
N ASN A 197 2.14 9.41 -17.52
CA ASN A 197 2.20 10.36 -18.63
C ASN A 197 0.94 10.14 -19.44
N SER A 198 -0.13 10.81 -19.02
CA SER A 198 -1.42 11.01 -19.69
C SER A 198 -1.30 11.68 -21.08
N SER A 199 -0.14 11.55 -21.73
CA SER A 199 0.27 12.20 -22.97
C SER A 199 0.83 11.23 -24.02
N SER A 200 0.85 9.92 -23.79
CA SER A 200 0.89 8.99 -24.93
C SER A 200 -0.54 8.85 -25.46
N SER A 201 -0.86 9.56 -26.55
CA SER A 201 -2.11 9.40 -27.27
C SER A 201 -2.41 7.91 -27.42
N THR A 202 -3.47 7.41 -26.78
CA THR A 202 -3.87 6.00 -26.95
C THR A 202 -4.15 5.82 -28.43
N ASP A 203 -3.38 4.92 -29.06
CA ASP A 203 -3.54 4.62 -30.48
C ASP A 203 -4.86 3.85 -30.64
N MET A 204 -5.94 4.60 -30.87
CA MET A 204 -7.29 4.07 -31.00
C MET A 204 -7.39 3.04 -32.12
N GLU A 205 -6.58 3.16 -33.17
CA GLU A 205 -6.56 2.20 -34.26
C GLU A 205 -5.95 0.87 -33.80
N LYS A 206 -4.87 0.90 -33.01
CA LYS A 206 -4.35 -0.31 -32.37
C LYS A 206 -5.39 -0.97 -31.46
N ILE A 207 -6.11 -0.21 -30.62
CA ILE A 207 -7.14 -0.78 -29.75
C ILE A 207 -8.27 -1.43 -30.56
N LYS A 208 -8.73 -0.77 -31.63
CA LYS A 208 -9.73 -1.35 -32.55
C LYS A 208 -9.23 -2.64 -33.21
N GLN A 209 -7.95 -2.71 -33.58
CA GLN A 209 -7.35 -3.94 -34.09
C GLN A 209 -7.31 -5.04 -33.04
N GLU A 210 -6.96 -4.73 -31.79
CA GLU A 210 -7.00 -5.71 -30.70
C GLU A 210 -8.42 -6.22 -30.44
N VAL A 211 -9.44 -5.35 -30.43
CA VAL A 211 -10.85 -5.76 -30.33
C VAL A 211 -11.24 -6.70 -31.48
N LYS A 212 -10.86 -6.39 -32.73
CA LYS A 212 -11.12 -7.25 -33.89
C LYS A 212 -10.47 -8.62 -33.74
N LYS A 213 -9.23 -8.70 -33.22
CA LYS A 213 -8.56 -9.98 -32.93
C LYS A 213 -9.35 -10.81 -31.91
N ILE A 214 -9.86 -10.18 -30.84
CA ILE A 214 -10.69 -10.87 -29.84
C ILE A 214 -11.98 -11.40 -30.48
N LEU A 215 -12.63 -10.60 -31.32
CA LEU A 215 -13.90 -10.97 -31.95
C LEU A 215 -13.77 -12.06 -33.02
N GLY A 216 -12.55 -12.29 -33.50
CA GLY A 216 -12.18 -13.34 -34.44
C GLY A 216 -12.95 -13.28 -35.77
N GLU A 217 -12.74 -14.29 -36.61
CA GLU A 217 -13.50 -14.45 -37.84
C GLU A 217 -14.91 -15.00 -37.55
N LYS A 218 -15.90 -14.60 -38.36
CA LYS A 218 -17.30 -15.07 -38.27
C LYS A 218 -17.96 -14.83 -36.89
N LYS A 219 -17.53 -13.80 -36.16
CA LYS A 219 -18.04 -13.44 -34.82
C LYS A 219 -17.82 -14.52 -33.75
N LYS A 220 -16.83 -15.40 -33.93
CA LYS A 220 -16.43 -16.37 -32.89
C LYS A 220 -15.27 -15.79 -32.08
N ILE A 221 -15.45 -15.73 -30.76
CA ILE A 221 -14.43 -15.23 -29.83
C ILE A 221 -13.15 -16.08 -29.91
N ASP A 222 -12.03 -15.41 -30.13
CA ASP A 222 -10.69 -15.96 -29.96
C ASP A 222 -10.28 -15.86 -28.49
N LYS A 223 -10.41 -16.99 -27.78
CA LYS A 223 -10.04 -17.10 -26.37
C LYS A 223 -8.56 -16.79 -26.12
N THR A 224 -7.67 -17.18 -27.03
CA THR A 224 -6.22 -16.99 -26.87
C THR A 224 -5.88 -15.51 -27.01
N ALA A 225 -6.43 -14.85 -28.04
CA ALA A 225 -6.29 -13.40 -28.20
C ALA A 225 -6.84 -12.66 -26.98
N MET A 226 -8.03 -13.04 -26.48
CA MET A 226 -8.62 -12.41 -25.29
C MET A 226 -7.71 -12.50 -24.06
N LYS A 227 -7.15 -13.68 -23.76
CA LYS A 227 -6.21 -13.86 -22.64
C LYS A 227 -4.98 -12.96 -22.78
N ILE A 228 -4.35 -12.97 -23.96
CA ILE A 228 -3.12 -12.21 -24.24
C ILE A 228 -3.38 -10.71 -24.12
N ILE A 229 -4.44 -10.22 -24.74
CA ILE A 229 -4.74 -8.79 -24.81
C ILE A 229 -5.16 -8.26 -23.43
N VAL A 230 -6.14 -8.91 -22.78
CA VAL A 230 -6.60 -8.48 -21.45
C VAL A 230 -5.48 -8.59 -20.41
N GLY A 231 -4.64 -9.63 -20.49
CA GLY A 231 -3.54 -9.88 -19.56
C GLY A 231 -2.30 -9.01 -19.77
N SER A 232 -2.19 -8.23 -20.86
CA SER A 232 -0.97 -7.46 -21.16
C SER A 232 -1.17 -5.99 -21.49
N LEU A 233 -2.41 -5.55 -21.73
CA LEU A 233 -2.69 -4.13 -21.96
C LEU A 233 -2.62 -3.34 -20.65
N PRO A 234 -1.99 -2.15 -20.64
CA PRO A 234 -2.02 -1.27 -19.49
C PRO A 234 -3.43 -0.87 -19.07
N THR A 235 -3.64 -0.58 -17.79
CA THR A 235 -4.96 -0.29 -17.19
C THR A 235 -5.80 0.73 -17.98
N TYR A 236 -5.20 1.85 -18.40
CA TYR A 236 -5.90 2.89 -19.16
C TYR A 236 -6.31 2.43 -20.58
N GLN A 237 -5.46 1.63 -21.24
CA GLN A 237 -5.76 1.04 -22.54
C GLN A 237 -6.84 -0.04 -22.42
N LEU A 238 -6.81 -0.81 -21.34
CA LEU A 238 -7.79 -1.85 -21.08
C LEU A 238 -9.19 -1.26 -20.86
N ASN A 239 -9.30 -0.15 -20.12
CA ASN A 239 -10.57 0.57 -19.99
C ASN A 239 -11.10 1.07 -21.36
N THR A 240 -10.23 1.66 -22.17
CA THR A 240 -10.56 2.10 -23.54
C THR A 240 -10.99 0.92 -24.42
N LEU A 241 -10.28 -0.21 -24.32
CA LEU A 241 -10.62 -1.43 -25.03
C LEU A 241 -12.02 -1.91 -24.66
N THR A 242 -12.46 -1.82 -23.41
CA THR A 242 -13.82 -2.23 -23.03
C THR A 242 -14.91 -1.40 -23.70
N VAL A 243 -14.67 -0.09 -23.86
CA VAL A 243 -15.60 0.83 -24.53
C VAL A 243 -15.68 0.53 -26.03
N GLU A 244 -14.53 0.37 -26.68
CA GLU A 244 -14.46 0.03 -28.11
C GLU A 244 -15.04 -1.37 -28.37
N TYR A 245 -14.80 -2.32 -27.46
CA TYR A 245 -15.39 -3.65 -27.52
C TYR A 245 -16.92 -3.58 -27.51
N ALA A 246 -17.51 -2.84 -26.58
CA ALA A 246 -18.96 -2.66 -26.52
C ALA A 246 -19.52 -2.03 -27.80
N THR A 247 -18.79 -1.07 -28.38
CA THR A 247 -19.16 -0.38 -29.62
C THR A 247 -19.17 -1.32 -30.82
N ILE A 248 -18.16 -2.18 -30.98
CA ILE A 248 -18.01 -3.07 -32.13
C ILE A 248 -18.83 -4.36 -31.97
N ALA A 249 -18.84 -4.94 -30.76
CA ALA A 249 -19.49 -6.22 -30.48
C ALA A 249 -20.99 -6.09 -30.14
N GLY A 250 -21.44 -4.89 -29.78
CA GLY A 250 -22.81 -4.61 -29.31
C GLY A 250 -23.11 -5.17 -27.91
N ARG A 251 -22.10 -5.59 -27.16
CA ARG A 251 -22.21 -6.15 -25.80
C ARG A 251 -20.92 -5.96 -25.01
N GLN A 252 -21.01 -6.00 -23.69
CA GLN A 252 -19.86 -5.84 -22.81
C GLN A 252 -18.91 -7.05 -22.90
N ILE A 253 -17.60 -6.81 -22.82
CA ILE A 253 -16.59 -7.88 -22.90
C ILE A 253 -16.74 -8.91 -21.78
N GLU A 254 -17.23 -8.48 -20.62
CA GLU A 254 -17.52 -9.33 -19.47
C GLU A 254 -18.53 -10.42 -19.82
N GLN A 255 -19.54 -10.13 -20.65
CA GLN A 255 -20.54 -11.14 -21.04
C GLN A 255 -19.89 -12.28 -21.84
N ASP A 256 -18.92 -11.96 -22.70
CA ASP A 256 -18.19 -12.98 -23.44
C ASP A 256 -17.13 -13.68 -22.56
N ILE A 257 -16.48 -12.96 -21.64
CA ILE A 257 -15.63 -13.61 -20.62
C ILE A 257 -16.45 -14.64 -19.82
N GLU A 258 -17.65 -14.26 -19.38
CA GLU A 258 -18.55 -15.13 -18.62
C GLU A 258 -19.03 -16.35 -19.39
N LYS A 259 -19.18 -16.23 -20.71
CA LYS A 259 -19.64 -17.29 -21.60
C LYS A 259 -18.53 -18.25 -22.03
N TYR A 260 -17.32 -17.76 -22.28
CA TYR A 260 -16.22 -18.52 -22.89
C TYR A 260 -15.16 -19.01 -21.90
N PHE A 261 -15.13 -18.47 -20.68
CA PHE A 261 -14.21 -18.86 -19.62
C PHE A 261 -14.96 -19.32 -18.38
N ASN A 262 -14.34 -20.22 -17.63
CA ASN A 262 -14.89 -20.78 -16.40
C ASN A 262 -13.87 -20.69 -15.26
N GLY A 263 -14.35 -20.90 -14.04
CA GLY A 263 -13.50 -21.08 -12.87
C GLY A 263 -12.53 -19.91 -12.61
N PRO A 264 -11.29 -20.19 -12.19
CA PRO A 264 -10.31 -19.14 -11.86
C PRO A 264 -9.89 -18.27 -13.05
N ALA A 265 -9.82 -18.81 -14.26
CA ALA A 265 -9.46 -18.02 -15.46
C ALA A 265 -10.47 -16.92 -15.75
N LYS A 266 -11.77 -17.25 -15.63
CA LYS A 266 -12.86 -16.26 -15.71
C LYS A 266 -12.68 -15.18 -14.64
N LYS A 267 -12.41 -15.57 -13.39
CA LYS A 267 -12.20 -14.63 -12.28
C LYS A 267 -11.02 -13.69 -12.55
N ALA A 268 -9.91 -14.20 -13.07
CA ALA A 268 -8.73 -13.40 -13.39
C ALA A 268 -9.00 -12.34 -14.46
N LEU A 269 -9.64 -12.73 -15.57
CA LEU A 269 -9.98 -11.79 -16.64
C LEU A 269 -10.98 -10.72 -16.17
N LEU A 270 -12.00 -11.10 -15.40
CA LEU A 270 -12.95 -10.15 -14.84
C LEU A 270 -12.28 -9.20 -13.84
N ALA A 271 -11.36 -9.69 -13.00
CA ALA A 271 -10.61 -8.86 -12.06
C ALA A 271 -9.83 -7.76 -12.78
N LEU A 272 -9.12 -8.09 -13.86
CA LEU A 272 -8.36 -7.13 -14.66
C LEU A 272 -9.26 -6.04 -15.27
N ILE A 273 -10.40 -6.45 -15.85
CA ILE A 273 -11.35 -5.52 -16.46
C ILE A 273 -12.01 -4.62 -15.41
N GLN A 274 -12.49 -5.18 -14.30
CA GLN A 274 -13.19 -4.44 -13.26
C GLN A 274 -12.25 -3.46 -12.55
N TYR A 275 -11.03 -3.90 -12.24
CA TYR A 275 -9.99 -3.04 -11.67
C TYR A 275 -9.68 -1.86 -12.62
N ALA A 276 -9.54 -2.13 -13.93
CA ALA A 276 -9.27 -1.09 -14.91
C ALA A 276 -10.39 -0.07 -15.07
N ARG A 277 -11.63 -0.47 -14.82
CA ARG A 277 -12.78 0.44 -14.85
C ARG A 277 -12.86 1.30 -13.58
N ASN A 278 -12.71 0.66 -12.41
CA ASN A 278 -12.75 1.35 -11.12
C ASN A 278 -12.14 0.48 -10.02
N SER A 279 -10.90 0.78 -9.64
CA SER A 279 -10.17 0.07 -8.58
C SER A 279 -10.91 0.11 -7.23
N ASN A 280 -11.42 1.27 -6.81
CA ASN A 280 -12.10 1.45 -5.53
C ASN A 280 -13.38 0.60 -5.43
N SER A 281 -14.20 0.58 -6.49
CA SER A 281 -15.41 -0.26 -6.55
C SER A 281 -15.07 -1.74 -6.54
N TYR A 282 -14.03 -2.13 -7.27
CA TYR A 282 -13.59 -3.51 -7.32
C TYR A 282 -13.13 -4.03 -5.95
N PHE A 283 -12.30 -3.26 -5.23
CA PHE A 283 -11.90 -3.64 -3.87
C PHE A 283 -13.07 -3.64 -2.88
N ALA A 284 -14.05 -2.74 -3.04
CA ALA A 284 -15.28 -2.77 -2.25
C ALA A 284 -16.06 -4.07 -2.46
N ASP A 285 -16.12 -4.56 -3.70
CA ASP A 285 -16.77 -5.83 -4.05
C ASP A 285 -16.02 -7.05 -3.48
N LEU A 286 -14.68 -7.02 -3.49
CA LEU A 286 -13.85 -8.03 -2.83
C LEU A 286 -14.10 -8.07 -1.32
N LEU A 287 -14.10 -6.90 -0.66
CA LEU A 287 -14.39 -6.80 0.78
C LEU A 287 -15.78 -7.34 1.11
N ASN A 288 -16.81 -6.97 0.34
CA ASN A 288 -18.17 -7.48 0.55
C ASN A 288 -18.26 -9.00 0.36
N SER A 289 -17.53 -9.54 -0.62
CA SER A 289 -17.48 -10.98 -0.89
C SER A 289 -16.77 -11.75 0.24
N SER A 290 -15.74 -11.16 0.84
CA SER A 290 -15.06 -11.71 2.02
C SER A 290 -15.95 -11.73 3.26
N LEU A 291 -16.75 -10.67 3.48
CA LEU A 291 -17.63 -10.53 4.64
C LEU A 291 -18.91 -11.39 4.56
N LYS A 292 -19.47 -11.64 3.36
CA LYS A 292 -20.74 -12.36 3.21
C LYS A 292 -20.69 -13.87 3.46
N ASN A 293 -19.51 -14.48 3.40
CA ASN A 293 -19.36 -15.91 3.74
C ASN A 293 -18.08 -16.07 4.59
N PRO A 294 -18.13 -15.70 5.87
CA PRO A 294 -17.01 -15.89 6.76
C PRO A 294 -16.72 -17.39 6.83
N SER A 295 -15.54 -17.77 6.37
CA SER A 295 -14.95 -19.10 6.51
C SER A 295 -13.50 -18.84 6.88
N GLU A 296 -12.86 -19.74 7.62
CA GLU A 296 -11.48 -19.56 8.12
C GLU A 296 -10.50 -19.13 7.01
N THR A 297 -10.71 -19.56 5.76
CA THR A 297 -9.91 -19.16 4.59
C THR A 297 -10.11 -17.69 4.18
N ARG A 298 -11.30 -17.13 4.36
CA ARG A 298 -11.64 -15.75 3.98
C ARG A 298 -11.31 -14.70 5.05
N ASP A 299 -11.06 -15.12 6.29
CA ASP A 299 -10.49 -14.22 7.31
C ASP A 299 -9.11 -13.72 6.85
N GLY A 300 -8.31 -14.60 6.23
CA GLY A 300 -7.04 -14.23 5.59
C GLY A 300 -7.21 -13.25 4.42
N ASP A 301 -8.26 -13.38 3.63
CA ASP A 301 -8.58 -12.44 2.54
C ASP A 301 -8.96 -11.07 3.10
N LEU A 302 -9.82 -11.02 4.12
CA LEU A 302 -10.23 -9.78 4.76
C LEU A 302 -9.05 -9.04 5.41
N ILE A 303 -8.20 -9.76 6.15
CA ILE A 303 -6.98 -9.22 6.77
C ILE A 303 -6.08 -8.63 5.69
N ARG A 304 -5.81 -9.37 4.62
CA ARG A 304 -4.95 -8.95 3.52
C ARG A 304 -5.49 -7.71 2.81
N LEU A 305 -6.79 -7.69 2.48
CA LEU A 305 -7.44 -6.56 1.81
C LEU A 305 -7.41 -5.30 2.70
N ILE A 306 -7.77 -5.41 3.97
CA ILE A 306 -7.80 -4.24 4.87
C ILE A 306 -6.39 -3.70 5.09
N ILE A 307 -5.42 -4.55 5.43
CA ILE A 307 -4.08 -4.09 5.81
C ILE A 307 -3.31 -3.59 4.59
N SER A 308 -3.32 -4.32 3.46
CA SER A 308 -2.59 -3.91 2.26
C SER A 308 -3.09 -2.59 1.66
N ARG A 309 -4.37 -2.24 1.87
CA ARG A 309 -4.97 -0.99 1.37
C ARG A 309 -5.00 0.13 2.42
N SER A 310 -4.74 -0.17 3.69
CA SER A 310 -4.83 0.78 4.81
C SER A 310 -3.98 2.03 4.64
N GLU A 311 -2.81 1.91 3.99
CA GLU A 311 -1.88 3.03 3.77
C GLU A 311 -2.00 3.61 2.34
N ILE A 312 -2.98 3.17 1.53
CA ILE A 312 -3.10 3.52 0.11
C ILE A 312 -4.44 4.20 -0.20
N ASP A 313 -5.55 3.47 -0.07
CA ASP A 313 -6.86 3.91 -0.56
C ASP A 313 -8.06 3.31 0.21
N LEU A 314 -7.84 2.70 1.39
CA LEU A 314 -8.91 2.08 2.16
C LEU A 314 -10.04 3.05 2.53
N ALA A 315 -9.77 4.35 2.71
CA ALA A 315 -10.83 5.34 2.99
C ALA A 315 -11.72 5.55 1.76
N THR A 316 -11.13 5.67 0.57
CA THR A 316 -11.86 5.81 -0.70
C THR A 316 -12.58 4.50 -1.10
N ILE A 317 -12.01 3.35 -0.77
CA ILE A 317 -12.69 2.04 -0.90
C ILE A 317 -13.91 1.98 0.03
N SER A 318 -13.80 2.45 1.27
CA SER A 318 -14.92 2.50 2.23
C SER A 318 -16.08 3.38 1.72
N GLU A 319 -15.77 4.52 1.09
CA GLU A 319 -16.77 5.37 0.43
C GLU A 319 -17.45 4.66 -0.75
N ALA A 320 -16.69 3.96 -1.59
CA ALA A 320 -17.23 3.16 -2.69
C ALA A 320 -18.11 2.01 -2.16
N TYR A 321 -17.70 1.36 -1.07
CA TYR A 321 -18.47 0.32 -0.39
C TYR A 321 -19.81 0.86 0.09
N MET A 322 -19.83 2.00 0.79
CA MET A 322 -21.06 2.65 1.24
C MET A 322 -21.96 3.02 0.06
N LYS A 323 -21.39 3.52 -1.05
CA LYS A 323 -22.14 3.86 -2.25
C LYS A 323 -22.84 2.64 -2.87
N SER A 324 -22.14 1.51 -2.98
CA SER A 324 -22.62 0.28 -3.62
C SER A 324 -23.57 -0.52 -2.74
N TYR A 325 -23.27 -0.64 -1.44
CA TYR A 325 -23.96 -1.56 -0.52
C TYR A 325 -24.89 -0.87 0.48
N LYS A 326 -24.89 0.48 0.51
CA LYS A 326 -25.73 1.30 1.40
C LYS A 326 -25.53 1.00 2.89
N LYS A 327 -24.35 0.48 3.24
CA LYS A 327 -23.89 0.15 4.60
C LYS A 327 -22.45 0.57 4.77
N LYS A 328 -22.06 0.92 6.00
CA LYS A 328 -20.66 1.26 6.25
C LYS A 328 -19.85 -0.02 6.37
N LEU A 329 -18.69 -0.05 5.73
CA LEU A 329 -17.74 -1.16 5.81
C LEU A 329 -17.44 -1.54 7.27
N ILE A 330 -17.30 -0.54 8.15
CA ILE A 330 -17.05 -0.75 9.58
C ILE A 330 -18.20 -1.47 10.31
N GLU A 331 -19.44 -1.26 9.89
CA GLU A 331 -20.62 -1.88 10.49
C GLU A 331 -20.70 -3.36 10.09
N ASP A 332 -20.41 -3.68 8.82
CA ASP A 332 -20.38 -5.08 8.37
C ASP A 332 -19.18 -5.85 8.95
N ILE A 333 -18.00 -5.23 9.10
CA ILE A 333 -16.86 -5.84 9.82
C ILE A 333 -17.24 -6.14 11.28
N ASN A 334 -17.84 -5.19 11.99
CA ASN A 334 -18.24 -5.39 13.39
C ASN A 334 -19.30 -6.48 13.58
N LYS A 335 -20.15 -6.68 12.57
CA LYS A 335 -21.22 -7.67 12.64
C LYS A 335 -20.73 -9.08 12.33
N GLU A 336 -19.88 -9.22 11.33
CA GLU A 336 -19.44 -10.52 10.82
C GLU A 336 -18.17 -11.02 11.53
N CYS A 337 -17.45 -10.14 12.23
CA CYS A 337 -16.21 -10.50 12.88
C CYS A 337 -16.30 -10.46 14.42
N ASN A 338 -15.69 -11.46 15.07
CA ASN A 338 -15.52 -11.55 16.52
C ASN A 338 -14.42 -10.59 17.05
N ASP A 339 -14.19 -10.57 18.36
CA ASP A 339 -13.15 -9.76 19.05
C ASP A 339 -11.76 -9.86 18.37
N PHE A 340 -11.46 -11.03 17.80
CA PHE A 340 -10.69 -11.25 16.58
C PHE A 340 -10.20 -10.00 15.84
N HIS A 341 -11.18 -9.43 15.19
CA HIS A 341 -11.04 -8.45 14.13
C HIS A 341 -11.33 -7.05 14.67
N ALA A 342 -11.43 -6.87 15.99
CA ALA A 342 -11.49 -5.56 16.63
C ALA A 342 -10.26 -4.69 16.24
N THR A 343 -9.14 -5.31 15.87
CA THR A 343 -7.99 -4.63 15.26
C THR A 343 -8.29 -4.12 13.85
N LEU A 344 -8.98 -4.89 13.01
CA LEU A 344 -9.40 -4.46 11.67
C LEU A 344 -10.43 -3.33 11.74
N TRP A 345 -11.25 -3.32 12.79
CA TRP A 345 -12.10 -2.18 13.11
C TRP A 345 -11.29 -0.90 13.37
N GLN A 346 -10.17 -0.95 14.10
CA GLN A 346 -9.33 0.23 14.33
C GLN A 346 -8.79 0.81 13.02
N LEU A 347 -8.38 -0.06 12.09
CA LEU A 347 -7.88 0.33 10.76
C LEU A 347 -8.93 1.01 9.89
N THR A 348 -10.20 0.61 10.00
CA THR A 348 -11.29 1.21 9.22
C THR A 348 -11.86 2.47 9.87
N LYS A 349 -11.74 2.62 11.19
CA LYS A 349 -12.18 3.81 11.95
C LYS A 349 -11.30 5.05 11.71
N ASN A 350 -10.00 4.87 11.51
CA ASN A 350 -9.07 5.98 11.26
C ASN A 350 -9.33 6.74 9.94
N SER A 351 -10.29 6.28 9.11
CA SER A 351 -10.85 7.06 7.99
C SER A 351 -11.43 8.42 8.42
N ILE A 352 -11.68 8.61 9.72
CA ILE A 352 -12.22 9.83 10.32
C ILE A 352 -11.22 10.32 11.37
N GLN A 353 -10.52 11.41 11.07
CA GLN A 353 -9.53 12.13 11.90
C GLN A 353 -8.12 11.53 11.96
N GLN A 354 -7.26 11.91 11.01
CA GLN A 354 -5.88 12.39 11.25
C GLN A 354 -5.14 12.54 9.92
N SER A 355 -4.89 13.77 9.49
CA SER A 355 -3.74 14.19 8.66
C SER A 355 -4.05 15.53 7.99
N SER A 356 -3.75 16.59 8.73
CA SER A 356 -3.45 17.94 8.24
C SER A 356 -3.28 18.83 9.46
N ALA A 357 -4.25 18.85 10.37
CA ALA A 357 -4.23 19.70 11.56
C ALA A 357 -3.08 19.39 12.55
N GLU A 358 -2.71 18.11 12.75
CA GLU A 358 -1.63 17.71 13.65
C GLU A 358 -0.24 17.97 13.06
N CYS A 359 -0.01 17.63 11.77
CA CYS A 359 1.23 18.00 11.07
C CYS A 359 1.44 19.52 11.05
N LEU A 360 0.38 20.30 10.77
CA LEU A 360 0.47 21.77 10.79
C LEU A 360 0.72 22.33 12.20
N ARG A 361 0.11 21.74 13.25
CA ARG A 361 0.40 22.09 14.64
C ARG A 361 1.83 21.73 15.06
N PHE A 362 2.38 20.61 14.61
CA PHE A 362 3.74 20.20 14.95
C PHE A 362 4.80 21.02 14.20
N LEU A 363 4.60 21.31 12.92
CA LEU A 363 5.46 22.21 12.14
C LEU A 363 5.47 23.64 12.69
N SER A 364 4.42 24.03 13.43
CA SER A 364 4.35 25.32 14.13
C SER A 364 5.11 25.38 15.47
N LYS A 365 5.80 24.30 15.89
CA LYS A 365 6.56 24.25 17.16
C LYS A 365 8.04 23.85 16.95
N PRO A 366 8.90 24.79 16.52
CA PRO A 366 10.33 24.53 16.27
C PRO A 366 11.14 24.15 17.52
N SER A 367 10.66 24.46 18.71
CA SER A 367 11.32 24.16 19.98
C SER A 367 11.51 22.66 20.22
N ASP A 368 10.59 21.84 19.71
CA ASP A 368 10.55 20.40 20.00
C ASP A 368 11.52 19.60 19.11
N TRP A 369 12.14 20.28 18.14
CA TRP A 369 13.12 19.70 17.21
C TRP A 369 14.56 19.79 17.71
N PHE A 370 14.77 20.59 18.76
CA PHE A 370 16.08 20.90 19.31
C PHE A 370 16.25 20.23 20.67
N ASP A 371 17.24 19.36 20.75
CA ASP A 371 17.82 18.90 22.02
C ASP A 371 19.13 19.67 22.22
N GLU A 372 19.13 20.63 23.16
CA GLU A 372 20.29 21.47 23.46
C GLU A 372 21.52 20.67 23.91
N ASN A 373 21.32 19.46 24.46
CA ASN A 373 22.39 18.60 24.95
C ASN A 373 22.90 17.64 23.87
N ASN A 374 22.24 17.52 22.72
CA ASN A 374 22.65 16.63 21.64
C ASN A 374 22.44 17.21 20.23
N PRO A 375 23.40 18.03 19.74
CA PRO A 375 23.32 18.69 18.42
C PRO A 375 23.30 17.71 17.24
N GLN A 376 23.92 16.54 17.38
CA GLN A 376 23.97 15.52 16.32
C GLN A 376 22.63 14.78 16.16
N ILE A 377 21.93 14.52 17.28
CA ILE A 377 20.56 14.01 17.26
C ILE A 377 19.62 15.04 16.66
N SER A 378 19.78 16.32 17.01
CA SER A 378 18.98 17.42 16.44
C SER A 378 19.18 17.53 14.92
N ARG A 379 20.42 17.44 14.40
CA ARG A 379 20.71 17.45 12.95
C ARG A 379 20.10 16.24 12.24
N LYS A 380 20.21 15.03 12.82
CA LYS A 380 19.58 13.81 12.27
C LYS A 380 18.06 13.92 12.26
N ARG A 381 17.45 14.44 13.33
CA ARG A 381 16.00 14.67 13.42
C ARG A 381 15.56 15.65 12.34
N ILE A 382 16.21 16.80 12.18
CA ILE A 382 15.83 17.79 11.17
C ILE A 382 15.95 17.23 9.73
N VAL A 383 17.08 16.61 9.39
CA VAL A 383 17.28 16.04 8.04
C VAL A 383 16.30 14.89 7.75
N HIS A 384 16.02 14.05 8.74
CA HIS A 384 15.10 12.93 8.61
C HIS A 384 13.63 13.39 8.47
N GLN A 385 13.23 14.43 9.21
CA GLN A 385 11.87 14.99 9.15
C GLN A 385 11.60 15.74 7.82
N ILE A 386 12.62 16.36 7.22
CA ILE A 386 12.53 16.96 5.88
C ILE A 386 12.33 15.88 4.81
N HIS A 387 12.97 14.72 4.95
CA HIS A 387 12.83 13.61 4.01
C HIS A 387 11.43 12.97 4.07
N LEU A 388 10.84 12.89 5.26
CA LEU A 388 9.50 12.33 5.48
C LEU A 388 8.37 13.27 5.02
N ALA A 389 8.59 14.59 4.99
CA ALA A 389 7.63 15.57 4.51
C ALA A 389 7.49 15.64 2.98
N ASN A 390 8.32 14.89 2.23
CA ASN A 390 8.30 14.92 0.75
C ASN A 390 8.54 13.54 0.12
N PRO A 391 7.53 12.64 0.12
CA PRO A 391 7.68 11.26 -0.32
C PRO A 391 7.90 11.08 -1.83
N SER A 392 7.61 12.10 -2.65
CA SER A 392 7.56 12.00 -4.11
C SER A 392 8.78 12.56 -4.84
N GLY A 393 9.82 13.03 -4.13
CA GLY A 393 11.07 13.49 -4.73
C GLY A 393 10.96 14.74 -5.63
N LEU A 394 9.81 15.41 -5.69
CA LEU A 394 9.50 16.49 -6.64
C LEU A 394 9.94 17.90 -6.19
N ALA A 395 10.46 18.07 -4.96
CA ALA A 395 11.09 19.32 -4.55
C ALA A 395 12.61 19.13 -4.46
N GLU A 396 13.24 19.07 -5.64
CA GLU A 396 14.66 18.77 -5.78
C GLU A 396 15.58 19.91 -5.27
N LYS A 397 16.61 19.49 -4.53
CA LYS A 397 17.96 20.08 -4.35
C LYS A 397 18.13 21.50 -3.83
N HIS A 398 17.37 22.50 -4.28
CA HIS A 398 17.62 23.90 -3.88
C HIS A 398 17.33 24.17 -2.41
N LEU A 399 16.29 23.53 -1.83
CA LEU A 399 15.93 23.67 -0.42
C LEU A 399 16.91 22.93 0.52
N LEU A 400 17.36 21.74 0.11
CA LEU A 400 18.34 20.92 0.85
C LEU A 400 19.71 21.60 0.90
N ILE A 401 20.16 22.19 -0.20
CA ILE A 401 21.42 22.95 -0.26
C ILE A 401 21.31 24.23 0.58
N SER A 402 20.18 24.95 0.49
CA SER A 402 19.99 26.21 1.24
C SER A 402 19.91 26.02 2.76
N LEU A 403 19.34 24.90 3.22
CA LEU A 403 19.27 24.55 4.65
C LEU A 403 20.61 23.99 5.16
N ALA A 404 21.28 23.11 4.41
CA ALA A 404 22.57 22.53 4.80
C ALA A 404 23.68 23.58 4.86
N VAL A 405 23.78 24.46 3.85
CA VAL A 405 24.80 25.52 3.76
C VAL A 405 24.65 26.56 4.88
N ASN A 406 23.42 26.83 5.34
CA ASN A 406 23.18 27.78 6.44
C ASN A 406 23.32 27.18 7.83
N THR A 407 23.16 25.86 7.99
CA THR A 407 23.54 25.17 9.23
C THR A 407 25.05 25.16 9.42
N ASP A 408 25.85 24.82 8.41
CA ASP A 408 27.31 24.73 8.60
C ASP A 408 27.98 26.10 8.79
N LYS A 409 27.47 27.19 8.18
CA LYS A 409 27.97 28.56 8.41
C LYS A 409 27.75 29.08 9.84
N ASN A 410 26.69 28.67 10.52
CA ASN A 410 26.34 29.18 11.86
C ASN A 410 26.88 28.34 13.02
N PHE A 411 27.36 27.12 12.75
CA PHE A 411 28.03 26.25 13.74
C PHE A 411 29.57 26.38 13.74
N GLY A 412 30.15 27.28 12.93
CA GLY A 412 31.58 27.59 12.97
C GLY A 412 32.50 26.45 12.53
N MET A 413 31.99 25.44 11.82
CA MET A 413 32.81 24.38 11.26
C MET A 413 33.15 24.71 9.79
N SER A 414 34.34 25.26 9.58
CA SER A 414 34.96 25.30 8.26
C SER A 414 35.46 23.91 7.92
N ARG A 415 34.83 23.25 6.93
CA ARG A 415 35.49 22.30 6.01
C ARG A 415 34.61 22.05 4.79
N THR A 416 35.30 21.92 3.67
CA THR A 416 34.86 21.85 2.28
C THR A 416 33.96 20.66 1.98
N LEU A 417 32.89 20.92 1.20
CA LEU A 417 32.08 19.92 0.51
C LEU A 417 32.90 19.34 -0.64
N ASP A 418 33.27 18.06 -0.55
CA ASP A 418 33.46 17.14 -1.67
C ASP A 418 32.38 16.06 -1.59
#